data_AF-A0AAU7NWN2-F1
#
_entry.id   AF-A0AAU7NWN2-F1
#
_cell.length_a   1.000
_cell.length_b   1.000
_cell.length_c   1.000
_cell.angle_alpha   90.00
_cell.angle_beta   90.00
_cell.angle_gamma   90.00
#
_symmetry.space_group_name_H-M   'P 1'
#
loop_
_entity.id
_entity.type
_entity.pdbx_description
1 polymer ?
#
loop_
_entity_poly.entity_id
_entity_poly.type
_entity_poly.pdbx_seq_one_letter_code
_entity_poly.pdbx_strand_id
1 'polypeptide(L)'
;MMTTTHLIIEGMHCSGCEQAIESAVSSLPGVRQIHISYVAGSADIEFDDDLIDEQAIRLSIIDKGYEIQCRSMAKPRRWLRPLIFIVLLLAVGGVAFWGKSQMPALLPQVNAQMSHAMLFGIGFLTGFHCIGMCGSFIVSYADQSMSKIRALLTHLAYGFGKTASYSAIGAAFGLLGAAITITPHMRGVAALAAGIFLLLFGLKMLDLMPWLRHFSLRLPRRFVRGVNSSIRTQRSPLVIGVLTGFLLGCGPLQAMYIMAAGTGSPQEGATLLFFFGLGTLAPLLSFGFFANFLSRHMVHELVRVSGVLVIIMGLMMTNRGLKMTRSGYDFASLQTQIQQKIDSIDQKE
;
A
#
# COMPACT_ATOMS: atom_id res chain seq x y z
N MET A 1 16.90 -20.70 31.53
CA MET A 1 18.13 -19.93 31.20
C MET A 1 17.80 -18.96 30.08
N MET A 2 18.34 -17.72 30.11
CA MET A 2 18.05 -16.76 29.03
C MET A 2 18.93 -17.03 27.80
N THR A 3 18.25 -17.27 26.67
CA THR A 3 18.86 -17.64 25.40
C THR A 3 18.41 -16.65 24.34
N THR A 4 19.32 -16.29 23.44
CA THR A 4 19.02 -15.42 22.29
C THR A 4 19.19 -16.22 21.00
N THR A 5 18.13 -16.30 20.20
CA THR A 5 18.15 -16.97 18.89
C THR A 5 17.99 -15.95 17.77
N HIS A 6 18.81 -16.10 16.74
CA HIS A 6 18.72 -15.35 15.50
C HIS A 6 18.08 -16.20 14.39
N LEU A 7 16.91 -15.77 13.90
CA LEU A 7 16.15 -16.45 12.86
C LEU A 7 16.14 -15.62 11.57
N ILE A 8 16.30 -16.26 10.41
CA ILE A 8 16.09 -15.65 9.09
C ILE A 8 14.69 -16.02 8.61
N ILE A 9 13.86 -15.00 8.37
CA ILE A 9 12.44 -15.15 8.03
C ILE A 9 12.21 -14.63 6.60
N GLU A 10 11.69 -15.47 5.72
CA GLU A 10 11.24 -15.13 4.38
C GLU A 10 9.73 -14.81 4.34
N GLY A 11 9.32 -14.02 3.34
CA GLY A 11 7.92 -13.61 3.14
C GLY A 11 7.52 -12.31 3.86
N MET A 12 8.45 -11.63 4.53
CA MET A 12 8.19 -10.29 5.09
C MET A 12 8.33 -9.20 4.02
N HIS A 13 7.24 -8.48 3.74
CA HIS A 13 7.21 -7.42 2.70
C HIS A 13 7.03 -6.01 3.25
N CYS A 14 6.50 -5.88 4.46
CA CYS A 14 6.19 -4.59 5.06
C CYS A 14 6.37 -4.60 6.58
N SER A 15 6.32 -3.41 7.18
CA SER A 15 6.30 -3.25 8.64
C SER A 15 5.08 -3.90 9.30
N GLY A 16 4.01 -4.14 8.55
CA GLY A 16 2.87 -4.92 9.03
C GLY A 16 3.19 -6.41 9.19
N CYS A 17 4.03 -6.99 8.33
CA CYS A 17 4.54 -8.35 8.50
C CYS A 17 5.39 -8.45 9.77
N GLU A 18 6.27 -7.47 9.99
CA GLU A 18 7.09 -7.35 11.20
C GLU A 18 6.20 -7.31 12.46
N GLN A 19 5.17 -6.44 12.47
CA GLN A 19 4.24 -6.33 13.60
C GLN A 19 3.40 -7.60 13.84
N ALA A 20 2.98 -8.28 12.78
CA ALA A 20 2.21 -9.51 12.89
C ALA A 20 3.02 -10.63 13.56
N ILE A 21 4.31 -10.75 13.20
CA ILE A 21 5.23 -11.70 13.82
C ILE A 21 5.55 -11.26 15.26
N GLU A 22 5.83 -9.98 15.49
CA GLU A 22 6.12 -9.45 16.83
C GLU A 22 4.96 -9.72 17.79
N SER A 23 3.72 -9.48 17.35
CA SER A 23 2.52 -9.71 18.15
C SER A 23 2.31 -11.21 18.46
N ALA A 24 2.60 -12.08 17.49
CA ALA A 24 2.46 -13.52 17.67
C ALA A 24 3.50 -14.08 18.66
N VAL A 25 4.77 -13.74 18.48
CA VAL A 25 5.85 -14.28 19.31
C VAL A 25 5.86 -13.63 20.70
N SER A 26 5.51 -12.35 20.83
CA SER A 26 5.43 -11.68 22.15
C SER A 26 4.29 -12.17 23.03
N SER A 27 3.31 -12.88 22.46
CA SER A 27 2.22 -13.51 23.22
C SER A 27 2.60 -14.86 23.84
N LEU A 28 3.77 -15.41 23.49
CA LEU A 28 4.23 -16.69 24.01
C LEU A 28 4.80 -16.57 25.43
N PRO A 29 4.52 -17.53 26.32
CA PRO A 29 5.10 -17.54 27.66
C PRO A 29 6.63 -17.71 27.58
N GLY A 30 7.38 -16.95 28.37
CA GLY A 30 8.84 -17.03 28.41
C GLY A 30 9.58 -16.08 27.47
N VAL A 31 8.88 -15.38 26.56
CA VAL A 31 9.52 -14.40 25.65
C VAL A 31 9.63 -13.03 26.33
N ARG A 32 10.84 -12.49 26.44
CA ARG A 32 11.10 -11.19 27.11
C ARG A 32 11.31 -10.06 26.14
N GLN A 33 12.12 -10.27 25.12
CA GLN A 33 12.48 -9.22 24.17
C GLN A 33 12.53 -9.79 22.75
N ILE A 34 11.94 -9.05 21.81
CA ILE A 34 11.92 -9.38 20.39
C ILE A 34 12.37 -8.15 19.60
N HIS A 35 13.22 -8.37 18.61
CA HIS A 35 13.55 -7.38 17.60
C HIS A 35 13.48 -8.03 16.22
N ILE A 36 12.41 -7.74 15.48
CA ILE A 36 12.22 -8.24 14.11
C ILE A 36 12.54 -7.09 13.14
N SER A 37 13.17 -7.40 12.02
CA SER A 37 13.33 -6.42 10.95
C SER A 37 12.97 -7.01 9.60
N TYR A 38 11.87 -6.51 9.01
CA TYR A 38 11.51 -6.90 7.63
C TYR A 38 12.57 -6.48 6.61
N VAL A 39 13.34 -5.42 6.91
CA VAL A 39 14.41 -4.91 6.04
C VAL A 39 15.59 -5.90 5.99
N ALA A 40 15.97 -6.43 7.15
CA ALA A 40 17.05 -7.41 7.27
C ALA A 40 16.59 -8.83 6.90
N GLY A 41 15.29 -9.11 6.96
CA GLY A 41 14.76 -10.47 6.81
C GLY A 41 15.09 -11.34 8.03
N SER A 42 15.28 -10.74 9.21
CA SER A 42 15.72 -11.45 10.41
C SER A 42 14.90 -11.08 11.65
N ALA A 43 14.91 -11.98 12.62
CA ALA A 43 14.31 -11.81 13.94
C ALA A 43 15.31 -12.24 15.02
N ASP A 44 15.53 -11.37 15.99
CA ASP A 44 16.36 -11.60 17.15
C ASP A 44 15.42 -11.73 18.36
N ILE A 45 15.41 -12.91 18.99
CA ILE A 45 14.43 -13.25 20.01
C ILE A 45 15.17 -13.69 21.27
N GLU A 46 14.89 -13.02 22.38
CA GLU A 46 15.40 -13.35 23.72
C GLU A 46 14.27 -14.00 24.53
N PHE A 47 14.47 -15.26 24.91
CA PHE A 47 13.49 -16.08 25.58
C PHE A 47 14.13 -16.92 26.70
N ASP A 48 13.29 -17.40 27.61
CA ASP A 48 13.69 -18.30 28.68
C ASP A 48 13.49 -19.76 28.23
N ASP A 49 14.61 -20.46 28.05
CA ASP A 49 14.67 -21.85 27.55
C ASP A 49 13.97 -22.84 28.49
N ASP A 50 13.78 -22.46 29.76
CA ASP A 50 13.10 -23.29 30.76
C ASP A 50 11.56 -23.24 30.60
N LEU A 51 11.04 -22.21 29.91
CA LEU A 51 9.61 -21.95 29.73
C LEU A 51 9.12 -22.23 28.31
N ILE A 52 9.98 -22.07 27.31
CA ILE A 52 9.63 -22.27 25.90
C ILE A 52 10.83 -22.72 25.08
N ASP A 53 10.63 -23.76 24.27
CA ASP A 53 11.63 -24.26 23.33
C ASP A 53 11.67 -23.39 22.06
N GLU A 54 12.86 -23.25 21.47
CA GLU A 54 13.07 -22.58 20.18
C GLU A 54 12.13 -23.13 19.10
N GLN A 55 11.87 -24.44 19.11
CA GLN A 55 10.96 -25.07 18.14
C GLN A 55 9.53 -24.53 18.23
N ALA A 56 9.03 -24.24 19.44
CA ALA A 56 7.71 -23.67 19.64
C ALA A 56 7.62 -22.24 19.10
N ILE A 57 8.69 -21.46 19.25
CA ILE A 57 8.81 -20.11 18.66
C ILE A 57 8.78 -20.19 17.13
N ARG A 58 9.54 -21.13 16.56
CA ARG A 58 9.58 -21.35 15.09
C ARG A 58 8.22 -21.80 14.56
N LEU A 59 7.55 -22.71 15.25
CA LEU A 59 6.19 -23.15 14.90
C LEU A 59 5.20 -22.00 14.96
N SER A 60 5.27 -21.10 15.94
CA SER A 60 4.41 -19.91 16.00
C SER A 60 4.60 -18.99 14.79
N ILE A 61 5.84 -18.80 14.33
CA ILE A 61 6.15 -18.00 13.13
C ILE A 61 5.64 -18.70 11.86
N ILE A 62 5.80 -20.03 11.76
CA ILE A 62 5.31 -20.84 10.63
C ILE A 62 3.78 -20.90 10.61
N ASP A 63 3.11 -20.96 11.77
CA ASP A 63 1.66 -20.87 11.91
C ASP A 63 1.12 -19.49 11.46
N LYS A 64 1.93 -18.44 11.63
CA LYS A 64 1.70 -17.13 11.01
C LYS A 64 2.02 -17.08 9.51
N GLY A 65 2.47 -18.18 8.91
CA GLY A 65 2.67 -18.35 7.47
C GLY A 65 3.94 -17.74 6.91
N TYR A 66 4.96 -17.59 7.76
CA TYR A 66 6.28 -17.15 7.34
C TYR A 66 7.24 -18.33 7.26
N GLU A 67 8.14 -18.31 6.27
CA GLU A 67 9.13 -19.37 6.10
C GLU A 67 10.40 -19.01 6.87
N ILE A 68 10.96 -19.96 7.62
CA ILE A 68 12.23 -19.77 8.34
C ILE A 68 13.30 -20.58 7.64
N GLN A 69 14.38 -19.93 7.20
CA GLN A 69 15.52 -20.68 6.67
C GLN A 69 16.20 -21.47 7.80
N CYS A 70 15.97 -22.79 7.84
CA CYS A 70 16.94 -23.71 8.41
C CYS A 70 18.22 -23.60 7.58
N ARG A 71 19.38 -23.49 8.24
CA ARG A 71 20.69 -23.39 7.60
C ARG A 71 21.08 -24.71 6.93
N SER A 72 20.39 -25.10 5.85
CA SER A 72 20.82 -25.97 4.76
C SER A 72 19.62 -26.26 3.84
N MET A 73 19.66 -25.73 2.61
CA MET A 73 19.37 -26.38 1.32
C MET A 73 19.04 -25.32 0.24
N ALA A 74 19.78 -25.41 -0.87
CA ALA A 74 19.75 -24.68 -2.15
C ALA A 74 18.84 -23.43 -2.33
N LYS A 75 19.49 -22.29 -2.67
CA LYS A 75 18.85 -21.07 -3.20
C LYS A 75 17.89 -21.38 -4.36
N PRO A 76 16.61 -20.95 -4.32
CA PRO A 76 15.77 -20.97 -5.51
C PRO A 76 16.34 -20.01 -6.57
N ARG A 77 16.36 -20.46 -7.83
CA ARG A 77 17.04 -19.82 -8.97
C ARG A 77 16.39 -18.46 -9.30
N ARG A 78 16.96 -17.41 -8.71
CA ARG A 78 16.54 -15.99 -8.68
C ARG A 78 16.37 -15.30 -10.05
N TRP A 79 16.78 -15.94 -11.14
CA TRP A 79 16.88 -15.34 -12.48
C TRP A 79 15.62 -15.47 -13.35
N LEU A 80 14.63 -16.29 -12.96
CA LEU A 80 13.32 -16.36 -13.65
C LEU A 80 12.33 -15.27 -13.20
N ARG A 81 12.53 -14.70 -11.99
CA ARG A 81 11.70 -13.60 -11.45
C ARG A 81 11.62 -12.37 -12.37
N PRO A 82 12.71 -11.87 -13.00
CA PRO A 82 12.60 -10.75 -13.95
C PRO A 82 11.85 -11.12 -15.24
N LEU A 83 11.90 -12.38 -15.67
CA LEU A 83 11.21 -12.85 -16.89
C LEU A 83 9.70 -12.95 -16.67
N ILE A 84 9.28 -13.52 -15.54
CA ILE A 84 7.87 -13.53 -15.10
C ILE A 84 7.39 -12.09 -14.90
N PHE A 85 8.24 -11.21 -14.35
CA PHE A 85 7.92 -9.79 -14.18
C PHE A 85 7.77 -9.05 -15.52
N ILE A 86 8.62 -9.30 -16.52
CA ILE A 86 8.49 -8.72 -17.87
C ILE A 86 7.21 -9.22 -18.55
N VAL A 87 6.90 -10.52 -18.43
CA VAL A 87 5.66 -11.10 -18.97
C VAL A 87 4.42 -10.54 -18.27
N LEU A 88 4.46 -10.39 -16.95
CA LEU A 88 3.36 -9.80 -16.18
C LEU A 88 3.22 -8.29 -16.43
N LEU A 89 4.33 -7.57 -16.63
CA LEU A 89 4.37 -6.16 -17.00
C LEU A 89 3.90 -5.95 -18.44
N LEU A 90 4.17 -6.88 -19.36
CA LEU A 90 3.63 -6.89 -20.72
C LEU A 90 2.16 -7.32 -20.76
N ALA A 91 1.73 -8.26 -19.92
CA ALA A 91 0.34 -8.67 -19.82
C ALA A 91 -0.52 -7.54 -19.22
N VAL A 92 -0.06 -6.92 -18.14
CA VAL A 92 -0.77 -5.81 -17.51
C VAL A 92 -0.56 -4.50 -18.27
N GLY A 93 0.59 -4.29 -18.90
CA GLY A 93 0.80 -3.24 -19.90
C GLY A 93 -0.10 -3.43 -21.11
N GLY A 94 -0.37 -4.67 -21.51
CA GLY A 94 -1.34 -5.06 -22.51
C GLY A 94 -2.78 -4.76 -22.07
N VAL A 95 -3.15 -5.05 -20.82
CA VAL A 95 -4.46 -4.69 -20.24
C VAL A 95 -4.62 -3.17 -20.09
N ALA A 96 -3.56 -2.44 -19.72
CA ALA A 96 -3.55 -0.98 -19.66
C ALA A 96 -3.57 -0.34 -21.06
N PHE A 97 -2.97 -0.99 -22.05
CA PHE A 97 -3.02 -0.61 -23.47
C PHE A 97 -4.39 -0.91 -24.10
N TRP A 98 -5.02 -2.03 -23.74
CA TRP A 98 -6.42 -2.32 -24.09
C TRP A 98 -7.37 -1.35 -23.39
N GLY A 99 -7.08 -1.02 -22.13
CA GLY A 99 -7.72 0.06 -21.39
C GLY A 99 -7.60 1.39 -22.14
N LYS A 100 -6.42 1.74 -22.66
CA LYS A 100 -6.18 2.91 -23.53
C LYS A 100 -7.01 2.89 -24.81
N SER A 101 -7.34 1.70 -25.34
CA SER A 101 -8.18 1.53 -26.54
C SER A 101 -9.69 1.69 -26.28
N GLN A 102 -10.16 1.58 -25.02
CA GLN A 102 -11.55 1.86 -24.61
C GLN A 102 -11.71 3.07 -23.66
N MET A 103 -10.62 3.67 -23.17
CA MET A 103 -10.58 4.88 -22.35
C MET A 103 -10.56 6.24 -23.07
N PRO A 104 -10.83 6.41 -24.40
CA PRO A 104 -11.09 7.75 -24.92
C PRO A 104 -12.36 8.38 -24.35
N ALA A 105 -13.28 7.59 -23.77
CA ALA A 105 -14.57 8.07 -23.28
C ALA A 105 -14.60 8.54 -21.80
N LEU A 106 -13.69 8.06 -20.94
CA LEU A 106 -13.73 8.35 -19.49
C LEU A 106 -12.76 9.46 -19.03
N LEU A 107 -11.74 9.77 -19.84
CA LEU A 107 -10.72 10.77 -19.51
C LEU A 107 -11.11 12.23 -19.80
N PRO A 108 -12.03 12.58 -20.73
CA PRO A 108 -12.43 13.97 -20.94
C PRO A 108 -13.39 14.53 -19.87
N GLN A 109 -13.95 13.69 -18.99
CA GLN A 109 -15.03 14.11 -18.08
C GLN A 109 -14.60 14.34 -16.63
N VAL A 110 -13.31 14.28 -16.27
CA VAL A 110 -12.85 14.58 -14.90
C VAL A 110 -12.93 16.09 -14.62
N ASN A 111 -14.15 16.57 -14.45
CA ASN A 111 -14.53 17.92 -14.06
C ASN A 111 -14.92 17.93 -12.57
N ALA A 112 -15.04 19.10 -11.94
CA ALA A 112 -15.51 19.26 -10.56
C ALA A 112 -16.94 18.72 -10.33
N GLN A 113 -17.68 18.40 -11.41
CA GLN A 113 -19.01 17.80 -11.42
C GLN A 113 -19.00 16.28 -11.71
N MET A 114 -18.03 15.54 -11.17
CA MET A 114 -18.09 14.07 -11.21
C MET A 114 -19.35 13.60 -10.47
N SER A 115 -20.14 12.72 -11.08
CA SER A 115 -21.27 12.11 -10.37
C SER A 115 -20.75 11.33 -9.16
N HIS A 116 -21.49 11.35 -8.05
CA HIS A 116 -21.11 10.61 -6.83
C HIS A 116 -20.91 9.11 -7.12
N ALA A 117 -21.63 8.56 -8.10
CA ALA A 117 -21.48 7.19 -8.57
C ALA A 117 -20.09 6.92 -9.20
N MET A 118 -19.56 7.88 -9.97
CA MET A 118 -18.22 7.74 -10.56
C MET A 118 -17.13 7.83 -9.49
N LEU A 119 -17.28 8.72 -8.50
CA LEU A 119 -16.37 8.80 -7.36
C LEU A 119 -16.36 7.51 -6.54
N PHE A 120 -17.54 6.93 -6.31
CA PHE A 120 -17.68 5.62 -5.69
C PHE A 120 -17.01 4.52 -6.52
N GLY A 121 -17.22 4.50 -7.85
CA GLY A 121 -16.62 3.53 -8.75
C GLY A 121 -15.09 3.61 -8.80
N ILE A 122 -14.53 4.83 -8.82
CA ILE A 122 -13.08 5.05 -8.68
C ILE A 122 -12.60 4.55 -7.31
N GLY A 123 -13.33 4.87 -6.23
CA GLY A 123 -13.05 4.36 -4.89
C GLY A 123 -13.07 2.82 -4.82
N PHE A 124 -14.03 2.18 -5.47
CA PHE A 124 -14.13 0.73 -5.55
C PHE A 124 -12.96 0.09 -6.29
N LEU A 125 -12.63 0.61 -7.48
CA LEU A 125 -11.51 0.08 -8.27
C LEU A 125 -10.17 0.30 -7.54
N THR A 126 -10.01 1.44 -6.87
CA THR A 126 -8.82 1.72 -6.06
C THR A 126 -8.81 0.92 -4.76
N GLY A 127 -9.95 0.52 -4.20
CA GLY A 127 -10.01 -0.32 -3.00
C GLY A 127 -9.25 -1.64 -3.12
N PHE A 128 -9.04 -2.18 -4.33
CA PHE A 128 -8.19 -3.37 -4.52
C PHE A 128 -6.71 -3.13 -4.15
N HIS A 129 -6.17 -1.93 -4.37
CA HIS A 129 -4.83 -1.61 -3.86
C HIS A 129 -4.84 -1.41 -2.33
N CYS A 130 -5.98 -1.00 -1.76
CA CYS A 130 -6.11 -0.85 -0.31
C CYS A 130 -6.02 -2.20 0.39
N ILE A 131 -6.39 -3.30 -0.26
CA ILE A 131 -6.18 -4.65 0.27
C ILE A 131 -4.67 -4.92 0.48
N GLY A 132 -3.83 -4.53 -0.50
CA GLY A 132 -2.38 -4.69 -0.39
C GLY A 132 -1.73 -3.86 0.71
N MET A 133 -2.11 -2.59 0.84
CA MET A 133 -1.49 -1.67 1.80
C MET A 133 -2.15 -1.65 3.19
N CYS A 134 -3.48 -1.72 3.23
CA CYS A 134 -4.24 -1.69 4.48
C CYS A 134 -4.53 -3.08 5.04
N GLY A 135 -4.40 -4.14 4.23
CA GLY A 135 -4.70 -5.52 4.64
C GLY A 135 -3.86 -6.00 5.83
N SER A 136 -2.63 -5.52 5.99
CA SER A 136 -1.81 -5.86 7.16
C SER A 136 -2.40 -5.35 8.48
N PHE A 137 -3.03 -4.17 8.48
CA PHE A 137 -3.70 -3.66 9.68
C PHE A 137 -4.93 -4.52 10.01
N ILE A 138 -5.66 -4.95 8.98
CA ILE A 138 -6.77 -5.90 9.14
C ILE A 138 -6.30 -7.17 9.84
N VAL A 139 -5.22 -7.75 9.35
CA VAL A 139 -4.64 -8.97 9.93
C VAL A 139 -4.15 -8.74 11.38
N SER A 140 -3.69 -7.54 11.73
CA SER A 140 -3.20 -7.26 13.10
C SER A 140 -4.31 -7.18 14.16
N TYR A 141 -5.52 -6.73 13.80
CA TYR A 141 -6.64 -6.62 14.74
C TYR A 141 -7.66 -7.76 14.60
N ALA A 142 -7.66 -8.46 13.47
CA ALA A 142 -8.56 -9.57 13.21
C ALA A 142 -8.04 -10.82 13.95
N ASP A 143 -8.67 -11.13 15.08
CA ASP A 143 -8.45 -12.38 15.79
C ASP A 143 -9.37 -13.47 15.23
N GLN A 144 -8.80 -14.65 15.00
CA GLN A 144 -9.51 -15.83 14.50
C GLN A 144 -10.51 -16.40 15.51
N SER A 145 -10.40 -16.03 16.79
CA SER A 145 -11.35 -16.40 17.85
C SER A 145 -12.67 -15.61 17.82
N MET A 146 -12.77 -14.56 17.00
CA MET A 146 -13.94 -13.68 16.98
C MET A 146 -15.17 -14.32 16.32
N SER A 147 -16.35 -14.03 16.86
CA SER A 147 -17.60 -14.34 16.17
C SER A 147 -17.72 -13.55 14.86
N LYS A 148 -18.36 -14.12 13.84
CA LYS A 148 -18.51 -13.50 12.51
C LYS A 148 -19.08 -12.08 12.57
N ILE A 149 -20.04 -11.84 13.46
CA ILE A 149 -20.66 -10.52 13.67
C ILE A 149 -19.63 -9.53 14.25
N ARG A 150 -18.84 -9.97 15.23
CA ARG A 150 -17.84 -9.12 15.87
C ARG A 150 -16.70 -8.80 14.90
N ALA A 151 -16.28 -9.74 14.06
CA ALA A 151 -15.33 -9.50 12.99
C ALA A 151 -15.86 -8.46 11.98
N LEU A 152 -17.11 -8.60 11.53
CA LEU A 152 -17.74 -7.64 10.62
C LEU A 152 -17.82 -6.22 11.23
N LEU A 153 -18.26 -6.11 12.49
CA LEU A 153 -18.32 -4.82 13.19
C LEU A 153 -16.93 -4.18 13.35
N THR A 154 -15.90 -5.00 13.58
CA THR A 154 -14.51 -4.57 13.71
C THR A 154 -13.98 -4.02 12.38
N HIS A 155 -14.26 -4.69 11.25
CA HIS A 155 -13.91 -4.19 9.92
C HIS A 155 -14.69 -2.92 9.54
N LEU A 156 -15.99 -2.86 9.87
CA LEU A 156 -16.82 -1.68 9.66
C LEU A 156 -16.33 -0.50 10.48
N ALA A 157 -15.96 -0.71 11.75
CA ALA A 157 -15.41 0.34 12.60
C ALA A 157 -14.10 0.91 12.04
N TYR A 158 -13.19 0.05 11.60
CA TYR A 158 -11.95 0.46 10.92
C TYR A 158 -12.24 1.23 9.63
N GLY A 159 -13.13 0.69 8.80
CA GLY A 159 -13.54 1.30 7.54
C GLY A 159 -14.17 2.69 7.75
N PHE A 160 -15.08 2.79 8.71
CA PHE A 160 -15.73 4.04 9.07
C PHE A 160 -14.71 5.09 9.53
N GLY A 161 -13.76 4.71 10.40
CA GLY A 161 -12.68 5.61 10.83
C GLY A 161 -11.84 6.13 9.66
N LYS A 162 -11.54 5.25 8.69
CA LYS A 162 -10.79 5.61 7.47
C LYS A 162 -11.57 6.58 6.59
N THR A 163 -12.83 6.29 6.29
CA THR A 163 -13.69 7.15 5.45
C THR A 163 -13.94 8.50 6.12
N ALA A 164 -14.20 8.52 7.43
CA ALA A 164 -14.37 9.76 8.19
C ALA A 164 -13.11 10.64 8.11
N SER A 165 -11.92 10.04 8.21
CA SER A 165 -10.66 10.76 8.07
C SER A 165 -10.44 11.30 6.66
N TYR A 166 -10.81 10.55 5.63
CA TYR A 166 -10.77 11.02 4.25
C TYR A 166 -11.69 12.21 4.04
N SER A 167 -12.93 12.16 4.53
CA SER A 167 -13.86 13.29 4.46
C SER A 167 -13.34 14.51 5.21
N ALA A 168 -12.76 14.33 6.40
CA ALA A 168 -12.20 15.43 7.18
C ALA A 168 -11.01 16.10 6.45
N ILE A 169 -10.11 15.30 5.86
CA ILE A 169 -9.00 15.84 5.06
C ILE A 169 -9.52 16.48 3.78
N GLY A 170 -10.53 15.90 3.13
CA GLY A 170 -11.18 16.48 1.96
C GLY A 170 -11.77 17.86 2.27
N ALA A 171 -12.44 18.01 3.42
CA ALA A 171 -12.95 19.29 3.88
C ALA A 171 -11.82 20.31 4.12
N ALA A 172 -10.72 19.87 4.75
CA ALA A 172 -9.55 20.72 4.98
C ALA A 172 -8.90 21.18 3.68
N PHE A 173 -8.71 20.28 2.70
CA PHE A 173 -8.15 20.65 1.40
C PHE A 173 -9.12 21.52 0.59
N GLY A 174 -10.43 21.28 0.65
CA GLY A 174 -11.44 22.16 0.07
C GLY A 174 -11.41 23.57 0.65
N LEU A 175 -11.26 23.68 1.97
CA LEU A 175 -11.06 24.96 2.66
C LEU A 175 -9.74 25.65 2.24
N LEU A 176 -8.64 24.90 2.19
CA LEU A 176 -7.34 25.41 1.71
C LEU A 176 -7.42 25.88 0.26
N GLY A 177 -8.20 25.18 -0.58
CA GLY A 177 -8.48 25.55 -1.95
C GLY A 177 -9.24 26.88 -2.09
N ALA A 178 -10.06 27.23 -1.10
CA ALA A 178 -10.73 28.52 -1.04
C ALA A 178 -9.76 29.67 -0.73
N ALA A 179 -8.71 29.39 0.06
CA ALA A 179 -7.73 30.37 0.52
C ALA A 179 -6.49 30.49 -0.39
N ILE A 180 -6.13 29.43 -1.10
CA ILE A 180 -4.90 29.34 -1.89
C ILE A 180 -5.24 28.94 -3.32
N THR A 181 -4.90 29.80 -4.28
CA THR A 181 -4.97 29.46 -5.71
C THR A 181 -3.87 28.45 -6.04
N ILE A 182 -4.20 27.16 -5.96
CA ILE A 182 -3.23 26.11 -6.27
C ILE A 182 -2.90 26.15 -7.76
N THR A 183 -1.73 26.70 -8.10
CA THR A 183 -1.27 26.82 -9.48
C THR A 183 -1.12 25.43 -10.13
N PRO A 184 -1.35 25.30 -11.46
CA PRO A 184 -1.13 24.05 -12.18
C PRO A 184 0.28 23.47 -11.98
N HIS A 185 1.28 24.33 -11.84
CA HIS A 185 2.66 23.94 -11.55
C HIS A 185 2.80 23.25 -10.20
N MET A 186 2.23 23.81 -9.12
CA MET A 186 2.25 23.19 -7.79
C MET A 186 1.52 21.84 -7.76
N ARG A 187 0.37 21.73 -8.45
CA ARG A 187 -0.35 20.45 -8.63
C ARG A 187 0.50 19.42 -9.35
N GLY A 188 1.20 19.86 -10.40
CA GLY A 188 2.09 19.01 -11.19
C GLY A 188 3.28 18.50 -10.38
N VAL A 189 3.97 19.36 -9.64
CA VAL A 189 5.11 18.99 -8.78
C VAL A 189 4.66 18.01 -7.69
N ALA A 190 3.52 18.29 -7.04
CA ALA A 190 2.96 17.40 -6.02
C ALA A 190 2.61 16.02 -6.60
N ALA A 191 1.93 15.98 -7.76
CA ALA A 191 1.60 14.74 -8.45
C ALA A 191 2.83 13.95 -8.92
N LEU A 192 3.90 14.66 -9.33
CA LEU A 192 5.16 14.05 -9.74
C LEU A 192 5.89 13.42 -8.55
N ALA A 193 6.08 14.17 -7.46
CA ALA A 193 6.72 13.67 -6.25
C ALA A 193 5.97 12.47 -5.66
N ALA A 194 4.64 12.58 -5.62
CA ALA A 194 3.74 11.51 -5.24
C ALA A 194 3.87 10.28 -6.15
N GLY A 195 3.90 10.46 -7.48
CA GLY A 195 4.03 9.40 -8.48
C GLY A 195 5.33 8.61 -8.32
N ILE A 196 6.46 9.32 -8.15
CA ILE A 196 7.76 8.73 -7.87
C ILE A 196 7.73 7.92 -6.57
N PHE A 197 7.10 8.45 -5.52
CA PHE A 197 6.94 7.74 -4.25
C PHE A 197 6.16 6.42 -4.42
N LEU A 198 5.05 6.40 -5.17
CA LEU A 198 4.32 5.15 -5.44
C LEU A 198 5.10 4.16 -6.27
N LEU A 199 5.91 4.64 -7.23
CA LEU A 199 6.79 3.76 -8.00
C LEU A 199 7.77 3.07 -7.06
N LEU A 200 8.48 3.84 -6.23
CA LEU A 200 9.41 3.29 -5.25
C LEU A 200 8.72 2.32 -4.28
N PHE A 201 7.53 2.66 -3.79
CA PHE A 201 6.74 1.81 -2.89
C PHE A 201 6.27 0.51 -3.58
N GLY A 202 5.75 0.59 -4.80
CA GLY A 202 5.32 -0.58 -5.58
C GLY A 202 6.48 -1.49 -5.94
N LEU A 203 7.63 -0.92 -6.36
CA LEU A 203 8.86 -1.68 -6.62
C LEU A 203 9.36 -2.41 -5.36
N LYS A 204 9.27 -1.75 -4.20
CA LYS A 204 9.60 -2.36 -2.91
C LYS A 204 8.68 -3.54 -2.59
N MET A 205 7.38 -3.41 -2.85
CA MET A 205 6.39 -4.46 -2.59
C MET A 205 6.57 -5.70 -3.48
N LEU A 206 7.24 -5.55 -4.62
CA LEU A 206 7.57 -6.64 -5.54
C LEU A 206 8.91 -7.35 -5.21
N ASP A 207 9.66 -6.86 -4.21
CA ASP A 207 10.98 -7.36 -3.79
C ASP A 207 11.98 -7.53 -4.96
N LEU A 208 11.86 -6.67 -5.98
CA LEU A 208 12.69 -6.74 -7.20
C LEU A 208 14.13 -6.31 -6.95
N MET A 209 14.34 -5.33 -6.06
CA MET A 209 15.64 -4.76 -5.76
C MET A 209 15.91 -4.79 -4.24
N PRO A 210 16.83 -5.66 -3.76
CA PRO A 210 17.17 -5.77 -2.34
C PRO A 210 17.68 -4.47 -1.71
N TRP A 211 18.29 -3.60 -2.51
CA TRP A 211 18.81 -2.30 -2.07
C TRP A 211 17.68 -1.31 -1.71
N LEU A 212 16.53 -1.39 -2.39
CA LEU A 212 15.36 -0.54 -2.10
C LEU A 212 14.75 -0.83 -0.72
N ARG A 213 15.05 -1.99 -0.11
CA ARG A 213 14.62 -2.32 1.26
C ARG A 213 15.28 -1.42 2.32
N HIS A 214 16.47 -0.89 2.05
CA HIS A 214 17.15 0.05 2.96
C HIS A 214 16.53 1.45 2.94
N PHE A 215 15.83 1.81 1.86
CA PHE A 215 15.12 3.07 1.74
C PHE A 215 13.79 3.00 2.50
N SER A 216 13.86 3.14 3.82
CA SER A 216 12.71 3.40 4.67
C SER A 216 12.98 4.67 5.45
N LEU A 217 12.12 5.68 5.29
CA LEU A 217 12.05 6.79 6.25
C LEU A 217 11.59 6.19 7.58
N ARG A 218 12.54 5.64 8.34
CA ARG A 218 12.28 5.21 9.71
C ARG A 218 12.07 6.49 10.50
N LEU A 219 10.84 6.69 10.97
CA LEU A 219 10.60 7.76 11.93
C LEU A 219 11.51 7.54 13.16
N PRO A 220 11.99 8.61 13.81
CA PRO A 220 12.88 8.48 14.96
C PRO A 220 12.29 7.54 16.00
N ARG A 221 13.13 6.67 16.59
CA ARG A 221 12.72 5.62 17.54
C ARG A 221 11.80 6.13 18.66
N ARG A 222 11.90 7.41 19.07
CA ARG A 222 11.03 8.04 20.08
C ARG A 222 9.60 8.28 19.57
N PHE A 223 9.45 8.70 18.33
CA PHE A 223 8.14 8.93 17.69
C PHE A 223 7.45 7.60 17.39
N VAL A 224 8.20 6.62 16.89
CA VAL A 224 7.69 5.25 16.69
C VAL A 224 7.31 4.63 18.03
N ARG A 225 8.09 4.79 19.11
CA ARG A 225 7.74 4.18 20.41
C ARG A 225 6.49 4.79 21.03
N GLY A 226 6.25 6.10 20.90
CA GLY A 226 5.05 6.78 21.38
C GLY A 226 3.79 6.45 20.56
N VAL A 227 3.91 6.42 19.24
CA VAL A 227 2.80 6.03 18.34
C VAL A 227 2.52 4.53 18.43
N ASN A 228 3.56 3.69 18.50
CA ASN A 228 3.43 2.25 18.63
C ASN A 228 2.92 1.86 20.03
N SER A 229 3.25 2.58 21.10
CA SER A 229 2.62 2.35 22.40
C SER A 229 1.13 2.70 22.39
N SER A 230 0.71 3.77 21.72
CA SER A 230 -0.72 4.12 21.57
C SER A 230 -1.48 3.16 20.65
N ILE A 231 -0.90 2.74 19.52
CA ILE A 231 -1.51 1.78 18.59
C ILE A 231 -1.56 0.36 19.20
N ARG A 232 -0.53 -0.05 19.95
CA ARG A 232 -0.46 -1.37 20.62
C ARG A 232 -1.38 -1.47 21.86
N THR A 233 -1.65 -0.35 22.54
CA THR A 233 -2.62 -0.31 23.67
C THR A 233 -4.06 -0.06 23.22
N GLN A 234 -4.27 0.62 22.09
CA GLN A 234 -5.61 0.83 21.56
C GLN A 234 -6.07 -0.35 20.69
N ARG A 235 -6.88 -1.22 21.30
CA ARG A 235 -7.60 -2.29 20.60
C ARG A 235 -8.79 -1.80 19.76
N SER A 236 -9.01 -0.48 19.65
CA SER A 236 -10.17 0.06 18.94
C SER A 236 -9.89 0.14 17.43
N PRO A 237 -10.56 -0.68 16.60
CA PRO A 237 -10.35 -0.68 15.15
C PRO A 237 -10.68 0.67 14.51
N LEU A 238 -11.60 1.43 15.12
CA LEU A 238 -11.98 2.76 14.69
C LEU A 238 -10.82 3.75 14.77
N VAL A 239 -10.05 3.73 15.86
CA VAL A 239 -8.92 4.66 16.01
C VAL A 239 -7.78 4.29 15.08
N ILE A 240 -7.53 2.99 14.89
CA ILE A 240 -6.60 2.51 13.86
C ILE A 240 -7.04 3.01 12.48
N GLY A 241 -8.33 2.92 12.17
CA GLY A 241 -8.91 3.45 10.94
C GLY A 241 -8.69 4.95 10.77
N VAL A 242 -8.90 5.73 11.83
CA VAL A 242 -8.70 7.19 11.81
C VAL A 242 -7.23 7.55 11.59
N LEU A 243 -6.34 6.95 12.38
CA LEU A 243 -4.90 7.18 12.28
C LEU A 243 -4.37 6.77 10.90
N THR A 244 -4.79 5.59 10.41
CA THR A 244 -4.43 5.09 9.08
C THR A 244 -4.94 6.03 8.00
N GLY A 245 -6.19 6.48 8.08
CA GLY A 245 -6.77 7.43 7.13
C GLY A 245 -6.04 8.78 7.10
N PHE A 246 -5.54 9.23 8.25
CA PHE A 246 -4.78 10.49 8.36
C PHE A 246 -3.32 10.37 7.91
N LEU A 247 -2.67 9.25 8.22
CA LEU A 247 -1.24 9.05 8.00
C LEU A 247 -0.91 8.45 6.63
N LEU A 248 -1.81 7.65 6.04
CA LEU A 248 -1.55 6.99 4.75
C LEU A 248 -2.10 7.80 3.57
N GLY A 249 -1.26 8.71 3.08
CA GLY A 249 -1.42 9.29 1.75
C GLY A 249 -1.06 8.27 0.68
N CYS A 250 -2.05 7.66 0.02
CA CYS A 250 -1.83 6.88 -1.19
C CYS A 250 -2.04 7.76 -2.45
N GLY A 251 -1.42 7.39 -3.56
CA GLY A 251 -1.49 8.13 -4.83
C GLY A 251 -2.89 8.56 -5.29
N PRO A 252 -3.86 7.63 -5.39
CA PRO A 252 -5.22 8.03 -5.74
C PRO A 252 -5.80 9.02 -4.73
N LEU A 253 -5.55 8.84 -3.43
CA LEU A 253 -6.01 9.76 -2.41
C LEU A 253 -5.37 11.16 -2.54
N GLN A 254 -4.10 11.26 -2.94
CA GLN A 254 -3.44 12.54 -3.25
C GLN A 254 -4.06 13.24 -4.45
N ALA A 255 -4.43 12.49 -5.50
CA ALA A 255 -5.17 13.06 -6.63
C ALA A 255 -6.55 13.60 -6.17
N MET A 256 -7.22 12.87 -5.26
CA MET A 256 -8.48 13.33 -4.67
C MET A 256 -8.30 14.57 -3.78
N TYR A 257 -7.20 14.71 -3.03
CA TYR A 257 -6.90 15.93 -2.26
C TYR A 257 -6.71 17.15 -3.16
N ILE A 258 -6.04 16.98 -4.29
CA ILE A 258 -5.88 18.05 -5.29
C ILE A 258 -7.23 18.41 -5.91
N MET A 259 -8.09 17.40 -6.20
CA MET A 259 -9.44 17.66 -6.71
C MET A 259 -10.32 18.35 -5.67
N ALA A 260 -10.26 17.93 -4.40
CA ALA A 260 -10.96 18.56 -3.29
C ALA A 260 -10.51 20.01 -3.10
N ALA A 261 -9.20 20.29 -3.16
CA ALA A 261 -8.72 21.67 -3.15
C ALA A 261 -9.08 22.46 -4.42
N GLY A 262 -9.44 21.79 -5.51
CA GLY A 262 -9.98 22.41 -6.71
C GLY A 262 -11.44 22.85 -6.57
N THR A 263 -12.20 22.30 -5.61
CA THR A 263 -13.61 22.69 -5.40
C THR A 263 -13.74 24.05 -4.73
N GLY A 264 -12.73 24.46 -3.95
CA GLY A 264 -12.76 25.73 -3.21
C GLY A 264 -13.86 25.80 -2.14
N SER A 265 -14.50 24.67 -1.82
CA SER A 265 -15.52 24.57 -0.78
C SER A 265 -15.24 23.37 0.14
N PRO A 266 -15.28 23.56 1.48
CA PRO A 266 -15.07 22.46 2.41
C PRO A 266 -16.11 21.35 2.25
N GLN A 267 -17.36 21.71 1.97
CA GLN A 267 -18.46 20.76 1.84
C GLN A 267 -18.28 19.85 0.62
N GLU A 268 -17.94 20.39 -0.55
CA GLU A 268 -17.73 19.56 -1.74
C GLU A 268 -16.44 18.75 -1.64
N GLY A 269 -15.40 19.28 -1.01
CA GLY A 269 -14.19 18.52 -0.72
C GLY A 269 -14.47 17.31 0.20
N ALA A 270 -15.32 17.49 1.21
CA ALA A 270 -15.74 16.43 2.12
C ALA A 270 -16.57 15.36 1.44
N THR A 271 -17.57 15.74 0.62
CA THR A 271 -18.44 14.81 -0.11
C THR A 271 -17.65 14.01 -1.15
N LEU A 272 -16.72 14.66 -1.86
CA LEU A 272 -15.87 14.02 -2.86
C LEU A 272 -15.05 12.88 -2.24
N LEU A 273 -14.42 13.11 -1.09
CA LEU A 273 -13.65 12.09 -0.39
C LEU A 273 -14.50 11.10 0.41
N PHE A 274 -15.72 11.49 0.81
CA PHE A 274 -16.67 10.58 1.43
C PHE A 274 -17.09 9.47 0.48
N PHE A 275 -17.55 9.80 -0.74
CA PHE A 275 -17.97 8.80 -1.72
C PHE A 275 -16.79 7.95 -2.22
N PHE A 276 -15.62 8.57 -2.40
CA PHE A 276 -14.39 7.84 -2.68
C PHE A 276 -14.07 6.83 -1.56
N GLY A 277 -14.08 7.29 -0.30
CA GLY A 277 -13.84 6.43 0.87
C GLY A 277 -14.84 5.28 0.97
N LEU A 278 -16.14 5.55 0.80
CA LEU A 278 -17.19 4.52 0.73
C LEU A 278 -16.92 3.49 -0.36
N GLY A 279 -16.49 3.92 -1.55
CA GLY A 279 -16.08 3.01 -2.62
C GLY A 279 -14.96 2.06 -2.18
N THR A 280 -13.97 2.56 -1.45
CA THR A 280 -12.85 1.72 -0.96
C THR A 280 -13.25 0.74 0.14
N LEU A 281 -14.38 0.96 0.83
CA LEU A 281 -14.87 0.06 1.87
C LEU A 281 -15.36 -1.27 1.32
N ALA A 282 -16.00 -1.26 0.14
CA ALA A 282 -16.57 -2.48 -0.42
C ALA A 282 -15.50 -3.55 -0.69
N PRO A 283 -14.37 -3.27 -1.38
CA PRO A 283 -13.28 -4.23 -1.53
C PRO A 283 -12.64 -4.63 -0.19
N LEU A 284 -12.54 -3.70 0.76
CA LEU A 284 -11.94 -3.95 2.06
C LEU A 284 -12.77 -4.92 2.92
N LEU A 285 -14.10 -4.72 2.95
CA LEU A 285 -15.04 -5.59 3.66
C LEU A 285 -15.13 -6.95 2.99
N SER A 286 -15.16 -6.99 1.65
CA SER A 286 -15.07 -8.23 0.89
C SER A 286 -13.80 -9.00 1.26
N PHE A 287 -12.64 -8.32 1.28
CA PHE A 287 -11.40 -8.96 1.71
C PHE A 287 -11.48 -9.45 3.16
N GLY A 288 -12.00 -8.68 4.10
CA GLY A 288 -12.16 -9.12 5.50
C GLY A 288 -13.03 -10.37 5.66
N PHE A 289 -14.12 -10.49 4.88
CA PHE A 289 -14.99 -11.67 4.90
C PHE A 289 -14.33 -12.90 4.26
N PHE A 290 -13.66 -12.70 3.11
CA PHE A 290 -13.02 -13.78 2.36
C PHE A 290 -11.60 -14.12 2.84
N ALA A 291 -10.99 -13.29 3.69
CA ALA A 291 -9.65 -13.50 4.21
C ALA A 291 -9.51 -14.83 4.96
N ASN A 292 -10.56 -15.28 5.67
CA ASN A 292 -10.56 -16.58 6.34
C ASN A 292 -10.60 -17.78 5.38
N PHE A 293 -11.05 -17.58 4.14
CA PHE A 293 -11.05 -18.61 3.09
C PHE A 293 -9.82 -18.53 2.19
N LEU A 294 -9.07 -17.43 2.26
CA LEU A 294 -7.87 -17.23 1.49
C LEU A 294 -6.68 -17.89 2.18
N SER A 295 -6.00 -18.80 1.48
CA SER A 295 -4.75 -19.36 1.98
C SER A 295 -3.70 -18.24 2.11
N ARG A 296 -2.79 -18.36 3.08
CA ARG A 296 -1.72 -17.35 3.26
C ARG A 296 -0.85 -17.18 2.01
N HIS A 297 -0.69 -18.23 1.20
CA HIS A 297 -0.04 -18.18 -0.10
C HIS A 297 -0.80 -17.28 -1.09
N MET A 298 -2.13 -17.37 -1.13
CA MET A 298 -2.96 -16.47 -1.96
C MET A 298 -2.90 -15.03 -1.48
N VAL A 299 -2.85 -14.78 -0.16
CA VAL A 299 -2.67 -13.41 0.39
C VAL A 299 -1.34 -12.82 -0.07
N HIS A 300 -0.27 -13.60 -0.06
CA HIS A 300 1.05 -13.16 -0.51
C HIS A 300 1.07 -12.84 -2.02
N GLU A 301 0.46 -13.67 -2.86
CA GLU A 301 0.29 -13.35 -4.29
C GLU A 301 -0.62 -12.15 -4.53
N LEU A 302 -1.69 -11.99 -3.76
CA LEU A 302 -2.59 -10.84 -3.85
C LEU A 302 -1.86 -9.52 -3.52
N VAL A 303 -1.03 -9.52 -2.48
CA VAL A 303 -0.15 -8.39 -2.17
C VAL A 303 0.79 -8.14 -3.36
N ARG A 304 1.45 -9.16 -3.91
CA ARG A 304 2.34 -8.99 -5.06
C ARG A 304 1.65 -8.39 -6.29
N VAL A 305 0.44 -8.87 -6.63
CA VAL A 305 -0.40 -8.36 -7.72
C VAL A 305 -0.80 -6.90 -7.47
N SER A 306 -1.19 -6.56 -6.24
CA SER A 306 -1.51 -5.17 -5.89
C SER A 306 -0.30 -4.24 -6.01
N GLY A 307 0.93 -4.75 -5.90
CA GLY A 307 2.17 -3.98 -6.09
C GLY A 307 2.33 -3.54 -7.54
N VAL A 308 1.97 -4.41 -8.48
CA VAL A 308 1.94 -4.10 -9.92
C VAL A 308 0.91 -3.02 -10.22
N LEU A 309 -0.29 -3.13 -9.64
CA LEU A 309 -1.32 -2.11 -9.75
C LEU A 309 -0.82 -0.75 -9.23
N VAL A 310 -0.14 -0.73 -8.08
CA VAL A 310 0.44 0.49 -7.50
C VAL A 310 1.50 1.11 -8.41
N ILE A 311 2.37 0.30 -9.04
CA ILE A 311 3.35 0.81 -10.03
C ILE A 311 2.63 1.48 -11.19
N ILE A 312 1.59 0.86 -11.75
CA ILE A 312 0.85 1.41 -12.89
C ILE A 312 0.22 2.75 -12.51
N MET A 313 -0.40 2.83 -11.34
CA MET A 313 -0.94 4.08 -10.82
C MET A 313 0.15 5.14 -10.62
N GLY A 314 1.33 4.74 -10.12
CA GLY A 314 2.51 5.60 -10.00
C GLY A 314 2.99 6.14 -11.34
N LEU A 315 3.07 5.29 -12.38
CA LEU A 315 3.45 5.69 -13.75
C LEU A 315 2.44 6.69 -14.33
N MET A 316 1.15 6.39 -14.21
CA MET A 316 0.07 7.29 -14.68
C MET A 316 0.13 8.65 -13.98
N MET A 317 0.38 8.67 -12.67
CA MET A 317 0.42 9.92 -11.90
C MET A 317 1.71 10.73 -12.16
N THR A 318 2.85 10.05 -12.33
CA THR A 318 4.11 10.67 -12.77
C THR A 318 3.93 11.35 -14.13
N ASN A 319 3.30 10.66 -15.09
CA ASN A 319 2.96 11.23 -16.40
C ASN A 319 2.05 12.46 -16.28
N ARG A 320 1.00 12.38 -15.43
CA ARG A 320 0.11 13.52 -15.17
C ARG A 320 0.87 14.71 -14.58
N GLY A 321 1.79 14.47 -13.64
CA GLY A 321 2.64 15.50 -13.03
C GLY A 321 3.55 16.18 -14.06
N LEU A 322 4.18 15.41 -14.96
CA LEU A 322 5.01 15.93 -16.05
C LEU A 322 4.21 16.81 -17.02
N LYS A 323 2.99 16.39 -17.38
CA LYS A 323 2.09 17.18 -18.22
C LYS A 323 1.68 18.50 -17.58
N MET A 324 1.42 18.50 -16.27
CA MET A 324 0.99 19.71 -15.54
C MET A 324 2.15 20.68 -15.23
N THR A 325 3.38 20.18 -15.11
CA THR A 325 4.57 21.02 -14.91
C THR A 325 5.10 21.64 -16.20
N ARG A 326 4.57 21.24 -17.38
CA ARG A 326 5.07 21.66 -18.71
C ARG A 326 6.57 21.40 -18.89
N SER A 327 7.11 20.34 -18.30
CA SER A 327 8.54 20.05 -18.33
C SER A 327 9.08 19.62 -19.71
N GLY A 328 8.20 19.34 -20.68
CA GLY A 328 8.60 18.88 -22.02
C GLY A 328 9.07 17.42 -22.09
N TYR A 329 8.94 16.65 -21.01
CA TYR A 329 9.28 15.22 -20.90
C TYR A 329 8.04 14.35 -20.62
N ASP A 330 6.88 14.71 -21.15
CA ASP A 330 5.67 13.90 -21.09
C ASP A 330 5.78 12.64 -21.98
N PHE A 331 5.00 11.60 -21.67
CA PHE A 331 5.09 10.33 -22.43
C PHE A 331 4.82 10.51 -23.93
N ALA A 332 4.04 11.52 -24.33
CA ALA A 332 3.79 11.83 -25.73
C ALA A 332 5.01 12.46 -26.41
N SER A 333 5.72 13.37 -25.74
CA SER A 333 6.97 13.96 -26.27
C SER A 333 8.14 12.99 -26.28
N LEU A 334 8.22 12.10 -25.29
CA LEU A 334 9.19 11.00 -25.30
C LEU A 334 8.90 10.01 -26.43
N GLN A 335 7.64 9.66 -26.67
CA GLN A 335 7.26 8.79 -27.78
C GLN A 335 7.57 9.43 -29.13
N THR A 336 7.32 10.74 -29.31
CA THR A 336 7.66 11.43 -30.56
C THR A 336 9.16 11.62 -30.73
N GLN A 337 9.93 11.88 -29.67
CA GLN A 337 11.40 11.92 -29.75
C GLN A 337 12.00 10.56 -30.08
N ILE A 338 11.48 9.48 -29.51
CA ILE A 338 11.91 8.12 -29.83
C ILE A 338 11.54 7.77 -31.28
N GLN A 339 10.33 8.11 -31.73
CA GLN A 339 9.90 7.87 -33.11
C GLN A 339 10.76 8.66 -34.11
N GLN A 340 10.98 9.96 -33.87
CA GLN A 340 11.88 10.77 -34.69
C GLN A 340 13.31 10.24 -34.73
N LYS A 341 13.79 9.67 -33.61
CA LYS A 341 15.12 9.08 -33.54
C LYS A 341 15.20 7.74 -34.29
N ILE A 342 14.16 6.93 -34.25
CA ILE A 342 14.03 5.70 -35.05
C ILE A 342 13.96 6.05 -36.53
N ASP A 343 13.11 7.00 -36.93
CA ASP A 343 12.98 7.43 -38.32
C ASP A 343 14.29 8.05 -38.87
N SER A 344 15.08 8.71 -37.99
CA SER A 344 16.41 9.24 -38.36
C SER A 344 17.51 8.18 -38.51
N ILE A 345 17.31 6.99 -37.96
CA ILE A 345 18.22 5.84 -38.12
C ILE A 345 17.85 5.09 -39.40
N ASP A 346 16.55 4.96 -39.69
CA ASP A 346 16.03 4.33 -40.92
C ASP A 346 16.36 5.13 -42.20
N GLN A 347 16.54 6.46 -42.09
CA GLN A 347 17.01 7.30 -43.20
C GLN A 347 18.53 7.27 -43.42
N LYS A 348 19.28 6.50 -42.62
CA LYS A 348 20.75 6.46 -42.64
C LYS A 348 21.33 5.11 -43.10
N GLU A 349 20.48 4.14 -43.43
CA GLU A 349 20.79 2.95 -44.24
C GLU A 349 20.35 3.16 -45.69
#